data_AF-A0A936EUY7-F1
#
_entry.id   AF-A0A936EUY7-F1
#
_cell.length_a   1.000
_cell.length_b   1.000
_cell.length_c   1.000
_cell.angle_alpha   90.00
_cell.angle_beta   90.00
_cell.angle_gamma   90.00
#
_symmetry.space_group_name_H-M   'P 1'
#
loop_
_entity.id
_entity.type
_entity.pdbx_description
1 polymer ?
#
loop_
_entity_poly.entity_id
_entity_poly.type
_entity_poly.pdbx_seq_one_letter_code
_entity_poly.pdbx_strand_id
1 'polypeptide(L)'
;MRSVLVLALITLGASNALAQAYRCTVGGQTVYQQQPCEGGAKLKSEPAPDPESREYRLNRAIALKQVFVGMTEAELIRSRGKPFQVTTVKASNGPADVWYYEKTAVSPRQSIMVRSGKVVNVQQ
;
A
#
# COMPACT_ATOMS: atom_id res chain seq x y z
N MET A 1 -53.70 15.75 -24.62
CA MET A 1 -52.54 15.49 -23.74
C MET A 1 -52.57 14.04 -23.31
N ARG A 2 -51.82 13.15 -23.98
CA ARG A 2 -51.66 11.74 -23.58
C ARG A 2 -50.58 11.10 -24.47
N SER A 3 -49.35 11.06 -23.96
CA SER A 3 -48.33 10.11 -24.39
C SER A 3 -47.47 9.79 -23.17
N VAL A 4 -47.79 8.69 -22.51
CA VAL A 4 -46.95 8.07 -21.49
C VAL A 4 -45.94 7.22 -22.26
N LEU A 5 -44.69 7.64 -22.33
CA LEU A 5 -43.60 6.83 -22.88
C LEU A 5 -42.83 6.21 -21.71
N VAL A 6 -43.04 4.91 -21.52
CA VAL A 6 -42.33 4.07 -20.55
C VAL A 6 -40.89 3.90 -21.03
N LEU A 7 -39.93 4.51 -20.33
CA LEU A 7 -38.50 4.30 -20.57
C LEU A 7 -38.04 3.09 -19.75
N ALA A 8 -37.81 1.97 -20.42
CA ALA A 8 -37.34 0.73 -19.81
C ALA A 8 -35.85 0.85 -19.40
N LEU A 9 -35.59 0.51 -18.13
CA LEU A 9 -34.28 0.37 -17.49
C LEU A 9 -33.35 -0.59 -18.25
N ILE A 10 -32.13 -0.16 -18.57
CA ILE A 10 -30.99 -1.05 -18.83
C ILE A 10 -30.12 -1.04 -17.56
N THR A 11 -30.31 -2.04 -16.71
CA THR A 11 -29.42 -2.32 -15.58
C THR A 11 -28.14 -2.96 -16.13
N LEU A 12 -27.10 -2.16 -16.34
CA LEU A 12 -25.75 -2.68 -16.58
C LEU A 12 -25.28 -3.37 -15.30
N GLY A 13 -25.45 -4.68 -15.25
CA GLY A 13 -24.78 -5.52 -14.26
C GLY A 13 -23.27 -5.46 -14.49
N ALA A 14 -22.55 -4.84 -13.55
CA ALA A 14 -21.11 -4.91 -13.49
C ALA A 14 -20.70 -6.36 -13.16
N SER A 15 -20.52 -7.18 -14.19
CA SER A 15 -19.86 -8.47 -14.05
C SER A 15 -18.42 -8.19 -13.61
N ASN A 16 -18.11 -8.46 -12.34
CA ASN A 16 -16.74 -8.51 -11.85
C ASN A 16 -16.01 -9.63 -12.61
N ALA A 17 -15.43 -9.30 -13.77
CA ALA A 17 -14.62 -10.22 -14.54
C ALA A 17 -13.34 -10.48 -13.73
N LEU A 18 -13.34 -11.60 -12.99
CA LEU A 18 -12.10 -12.14 -12.42
C LEU A 18 -11.21 -12.51 -13.61
N ALA A 19 -10.24 -11.67 -13.93
CA ALA A 19 -9.25 -11.95 -14.96
C ALA A 19 -8.47 -13.21 -14.55
N GLN A 20 -8.73 -14.33 -15.22
CA GLN A 20 -8.02 -15.59 -15.00
C GLN A 20 -6.99 -15.75 -16.12
N ALA A 21 -5.75 -16.04 -15.76
CA ALA A 21 -4.68 -16.27 -16.73
C ALA A 21 -4.40 -17.77 -16.89
N TYR A 22 -4.18 -18.20 -18.12
CA TYR A 22 -3.87 -19.58 -18.50
C TYR A 22 -2.52 -19.61 -19.21
N ARG A 23 -1.72 -20.63 -18.89
CA ARG A 23 -0.50 -20.96 -19.63
C ARG A 23 -0.84 -22.03 -20.67
N CYS A 24 -0.59 -21.71 -21.92
CA CYS A 24 -0.90 -22.55 -23.08
C CYS A 24 0.37 -22.91 -23.84
N THR A 25 0.33 -23.98 -24.62
CA THR A 25 1.36 -24.30 -25.61
C THR A 25 0.73 -24.31 -26.99
N VAL A 26 1.12 -23.36 -27.84
CA VAL A 26 0.62 -23.24 -29.22
C VAL A 26 1.81 -23.32 -30.16
N GLY A 27 1.81 -24.28 -31.08
CA GLY A 27 2.94 -24.46 -32.03
C GLY A 27 4.29 -24.72 -31.35
N GLY A 28 4.29 -25.38 -30.17
CA GLY A 28 5.51 -25.62 -29.37
C GLY A 28 5.98 -24.44 -28.54
N GLN A 29 5.31 -23.28 -28.59
CA GLN A 29 5.67 -22.09 -27.82
C GLN A 29 4.74 -21.87 -26.62
N THR A 30 5.30 -21.44 -25.49
CA THR A 30 4.51 -21.07 -24.30
C THR A 30 3.89 -19.68 -24.52
N VAL A 31 2.57 -19.60 -24.45
CA VAL A 31 1.82 -18.33 -24.52
C VAL A 31 0.90 -18.20 -23.30
N TYR A 32 0.63 -16.96 -22.88
CA TYR A 32 -0.24 -16.66 -21.75
C TYR A 32 -1.50 -15.96 -22.24
N GLN A 33 -2.68 -16.46 -21.85
CA GLN A 33 -3.96 -16.02 -22.39
C GLN A 33 -4.99 -15.88 -21.27
N GLN A 34 -6.01 -15.04 -21.48
CA GLN A 34 -7.11 -14.87 -20.52
C GLN A 34 -8.20 -15.94 -20.68
N GLN A 35 -8.20 -16.64 -21.82
CA GLN A 35 -9.15 -17.71 -22.12
C GLN A 35 -8.50 -19.08 -21.90
N PRO A 36 -9.26 -20.08 -21.43
CA PRO A 36 -8.80 -21.47 -21.39
C PRO A 36 -8.38 -21.95 -22.79
N CYS A 37 -7.38 -22.83 -22.83
CA CYS A 37 -6.87 -23.46 -24.03
C CYS A 37 -6.69 -24.96 -23.81
N GLU A 38 -6.77 -25.74 -24.88
CA GLU A 38 -6.60 -27.19 -24.82
C GLU A 38 -5.20 -27.56 -24.31
N GLY A 39 -5.14 -28.42 -23.29
CA GLY A 39 -3.89 -28.79 -22.61
C GLY A 39 -3.26 -27.68 -21.75
N GLY A 40 -3.92 -26.53 -21.63
CA GLY A 40 -3.43 -25.40 -20.84
C GLY A 40 -3.65 -25.55 -19.33
N ALA A 41 -2.76 -24.94 -18.55
CA ALA A 41 -2.87 -24.89 -17.11
C ALA A 41 -3.33 -23.50 -16.65
N LYS A 42 -4.38 -23.45 -15.83
CA LYS A 42 -4.78 -22.23 -15.13
C LYS A 42 -3.66 -21.80 -14.18
N LEU A 43 -3.25 -20.54 -14.27
CA LEU A 43 -2.30 -19.97 -13.34
C LEU A 43 -2.96 -19.77 -11.98
N LYS A 44 -2.34 -20.33 -10.94
CA LYS A 44 -2.66 -19.98 -9.56
C LYS A 44 -1.89 -18.71 -9.23
N SER A 45 -2.57 -17.58 -9.17
CA SER A 45 -2.03 -16.37 -8.55
C SER A 45 -2.45 -16.33 -7.10
N GLU A 46 -1.51 -16.11 -6.20
CA GLU A 46 -1.85 -15.66 -4.86
C GLU A 46 -2.55 -14.30 -4.96
N PRO A 47 -3.59 -14.03 -4.14
CA PRO A 47 -4.18 -12.71 -4.08
C PRO A 47 -3.10 -11.67 -3.77
N ALA A 48 -3.19 -10.50 -4.42
CA ALA A 48 -2.33 -9.39 -4.06
C ALA A 48 -2.55 -9.05 -2.57
N PRO A 49 -1.49 -8.67 -1.83
CA PRO A 49 -1.64 -8.20 -0.45
C PRO A 49 -2.60 -7.02 -0.38
N ASP A 50 -3.41 -6.95 0.68
CA ASP A 50 -4.29 -5.82 0.92
C ASP A 50 -3.47 -4.53 1.13
N PRO A 51 -3.63 -3.52 0.27
CA PRO A 51 -2.86 -2.28 0.37
C PRO A 51 -3.15 -1.48 1.65
N GLU A 52 -4.31 -1.67 2.26
CA GLU A 52 -4.69 -1.01 3.51
C GLU A 52 -4.18 -1.75 4.75
N SER A 53 -3.72 -3.00 4.57
CA SER A 53 -3.15 -3.77 5.66
C SER A 53 -1.92 -3.05 6.25
N ARG A 54 -1.82 -3.08 7.58
CA ARG A 54 -0.69 -2.47 8.28
C ARG A 54 0.64 -3.06 7.82
N GLU A 55 0.68 -4.37 7.59
CA GLU A 55 1.87 -5.08 7.15
C GLU A 55 2.34 -4.60 5.78
N TYR A 56 1.43 -4.51 4.80
CA TYR A 56 1.76 -3.98 3.48
C TYR A 56 2.29 -2.54 3.56
N ARG A 57 1.59 -1.68 4.31
CA ARG A 57 2.01 -0.29 4.52
C ARG A 57 3.39 -0.19 5.16
N LEU A 58 3.68 -1.04 6.15
CA LEU A 58 4.99 -1.11 6.80
C LEU A 58 6.10 -1.56 5.84
N ASN A 59 5.89 -2.66 5.12
CA ASN A 59 6.86 -3.21 4.19
C ASN A 59 7.19 -2.21 3.07
N ARG A 60 6.15 -1.59 2.50
CA ARG A 60 6.31 -0.51 1.52
C ARG A 60 7.08 0.67 2.10
N ALA A 61 6.75 1.11 3.31
CA ALA A 61 7.42 2.24 3.93
C ALA A 61 8.91 1.96 4.21
N ILE A 62 9.26 0.76 4.66
CA ILE A 62 10.68 0.36 4.85
C ILE A 62 11.43 0.36 3.52
N ALA A 63 10.84 -0.22 2.47
CA ALA A 63 11.44 -0.28 1.14
C ALA A 63 11.69 1.13 0.57
N LEU A 64 10.76 2.06 0.81
CA LEU A 64 10.82 3.42 0.29
C LEU A 64 11.46 4.43 1.25
N LYS A 65 11.98 4.01 2.40
CA LYS A 65 12.54 4.90 3.43
C LYS A 65 11.53 5.98 3.89
N GLN A 66 10.25 5.60 3.96
CA GLN A 66 9.13 6.43 4.37
C GLN A 66 8.68 6.10 5.81
N VAL A 67 7.97 7.03 6.43
CA VAL A 67 7.43 6.88 7.79
C VAL A 67 5.95 7.25 7.78
N PHE A 68 5.16 6.56 8.59
CA PHE A 68 3.77 6.92 8.85
C PHE A 68 3.43 6.78 10.34
N VAL A 69 2.33 7.44 10.74
CA VAL A 69 1.82 7.41 12.13
C VAL A 69 1.43 5.99 12.54
N GLY A 70 1.85 5.57 13.73
CA GLY A 70 1.59 4.23 14.28
C GLY A 70 2.73 3.23 14.06
N MET A 71 3.79 3.59 13.33
CA MET A 71 5.05 2.85 13.38
C MET A 71 5.60 2.85 14.81
N THR A 72 6.13 1.72 15.24
CA THR A 72 6.96 1.62 16.45
C THR A 72 8.32 2.24 16.23
N GLU A 73 9.06 2.53 17.29
CA GLU A 73 10.46 2.97 17.19
C GLU A 73 11.33 1.99 16.40
N ALA A 74 11.17 0.69 16.63
CA ALA A 74 11.91 -0.33 15.89
C ALA A 74 11.58 -0.31 14.39
N GLU A 75 10.31 -0.12 14.03
CA GLU A 75 9.89 0.02 12.63
C GLU A 75 10.41 1.32 12.00
N LEU A 76 10.38 2.42 12.75
CA LEU A 76 10.96 3.69 12.35
C LEU A 76 12.46 3.53 12.05
N ILE A 77 13.21 2.87 12.95
CA ILE A 77 14.64 2.59 12.75
C ILE A 77 14.87 1.67 11.54
N ARG A 78 14.05 0.62 11.36
CA ARG A 78 14.17 -0.25 10.18
C ARG A 78 13.94 0.51 8.88
N SER A 79 13.02 1.48 8.88
CA SER A 79 12.75 2.32 7.72
C SER A 79 13.85 3.36 7.49
N ARG A 80 14.18 4.18 8.51
CA ARG A 80 14.99 5.39 8.36
C ARG A 80 16.42 5.31 8.89
N GLY A 81 16.75 4.26 9.61
CA GLY A 81 17.96 4.21 10.43
C GLY A 81 17.79 5.01 11.72
N LYS A 82 18.91 5.27 12.41
CA LYS A 82 18.90 6.07 13.63
C LYS A 82 18.78 7.57 13.28
N PRO A 83 18.05 8.36 14.08
CA PRO A 83 18.04 9.82 13.91
C PRO A 83 19.41 10.40 14.26
N PHE A 84 19.73 11.57 13.72
CA PHE A 84 20.96 12.28 14.09
C PHE A 84 20.81 13.02 15.42
N GLN A 85 19.57 13.35 15.81
CA GLN A 85 19.26 14.03 17.05
C GLN A 85 17.88 13.59 17.58
N VAL A 86 17.77 13.48 18.90
CA VAL A 86 16.51 13.26 19.61
C VAL A 86 16.36 14.31 20.70
N THR A 87 15.20 14.95 20.78
CA THR A 87 14.87 15.94 21.82
C THR A 87 13.55 15.60 22.47
N THR A 88 13.52 15.52 23.80
CA THR A 88 12.26 15.39 24.55
C THR A 88 11.60 16.76 24.69
N VAL A 89 10.33 16.86 24.30
CA VAL A 89 9.53 18.09 24.39
C VAL A 89 8.32 17.88 25.29
N LYS A 90 7.89 18.94 25.97
CA LYS A 90 6.60 18.98 26.66
C LYS A 90 5.53 19.33 25.62
N ALA A 91 4.77 18.34 25.16
CA ALA A 91 3.64 18.56 24.26
C ALA A 91 2.32 18.63 25.04
N SER A 92 1.26 19.12 24.38
CA SER A 92 -0.09 19.23 24.97
C SER A 92 -0.62 17.90 25.51
N ASN A 93 -0.27 16.79 24.88
CA ASN A 93 -0.71 15.44 25.25
C ASN A 93 0.37 14.69 26.05
N GLY A 94 1.13 15.42 26.87
CA GLY A 94 2.24 14.87 27.65
C GLY A 94 3.59 14.86 26.90
N PRO A 95 4.67 14.45 27.60
CA PRO A 95 6.01 14.44 27.00
C PRO A 95 6.06 13.54 25.76
N ALA A 96 6.89 13.95 24.80
CA ALA A 96 7.15 13.19 23.59
C ALA A 96 8.58 13.44 23.12
N ASP A 97 9.14 12.48 22.40
CA ASP A 97 10.44 12.64 21.77
C ASP A 97 10.27 13.09 20.34
N VAL A 98 11.09 14.03 19.91
CA VAL A 98 11.17 14.47 18.51
C VAL A 98 12.49 13.98 17.94
N TRP A 99 12.38 13.10 16.95
CA TRP A 99 13.50 12.50 16.24
C TRP A 99 13.73 13.28 14.95
N TYR A 100 14.95 13.79 14.77
CA TYR A 100 15.31 14.59 13.60
C TYR A 100 16.11 13.76 12.60
N TYR A 101 15.74 13.88 11.33
CA TYR A 101 16.42 13.27 10.19
C TYR A 101 16.82 14.34 9.19
N GLU A 102 18.06 14.27 8.71
CA GLU A 102 18.54 15.15 7.67
C GLU A 102 17.95 14.78 6.31
N LYS A 103 18.03 15.72 5.37
CA LYS A 103 17.73 15.46 3.97
C LYS A 103 18.82 14.54 3.40
N THR A 104 18.40 13.53 2.66
CA THR A 104 19.29 12.66 1.86
C THR A 104 18.92 12.78 0.38
N ALA A 105 19.65 12.08 -0.49
CA ALA A 105 19.32 12.02 -1.91
C ALA A 105 17.92 11.43 -2.18
N VAL A 106 17.42 10.58 -1.28
CA VAL A 106 16.19 9.80 -1.45
C VAL A 106 15.08 10.17 -0.46
N SER A 107 15.33 11.08 0.49
CA SER A 107 14.35 11.43 1.52
C SER A 107 14.49 12.89 1.96
N PRO A 108 13.37 13.62 2.17
CA PRO A 108 13.43 14.98 2.66
C PRO A 108 13.90 15.02 4.13
N ARG A 109 14.30 16.22 4.57
CA ARG A 109 14.46 16.52 5.99
C ARG A 109 13.12 16.28 6.68
N GLN A 110 13.14 15.64 7.84
CA GLN A 110 11.91 15.34 8.58
C GLN A 110 12.15 15.44 10.09
N SER A 111 11.11 15.84 10.80
CA SER A 111 11.02 15.66 12.25
C SER A 111 9.85 14.74 12.56
N ILE A 112 10.08 13.78 13.46
CA ILE A 112 9.16 12.68 13.73
C ILE A 112 8.90 12.65 15.22
N MET A 113 7.66 12.88 15.62
CA MET A 113 7.28 12.83 17.02
C MET A 113 6.92 11.39 17.41
N VAL A 114 7.56 10.90 18.46
CA VAL A 114 7.35 9.59 19.05
C VAL A 114 6.81 9.76 20.46
N ARG A 115 5.75 9.03 20.78
CA ARG A 115 5.16 8.97 22.12
C ARG A 115 4.86 7.53 22.47
N SER A 116 5.25 7.10 23.66
CA SER A 116 5.01 5.74 24.15
C SER A 116 5.45 4.66 23.15
N GLY A 117 6.62 4.84 22.55
CA GLY A 117 7.20 3.87 21.60
C GLY A 117 6.60 3.89 20.18
N LYS A 118 5.71 4.83 19.85
CA LYS A 118 5.04 4.92 18.54
C LYS A 118 5.13 6.32 17.93
N VAL A 119 5.25 6.38 16.61
CA VAL A 119 5.15 7.60 15.83
C VAL A 119 3.73 8.15 15.94
N VAL A 120 3.62 9.39 16.38
CA VAL A 120 2.34 10.11 16.53
C VAL A 120 2.21 11.29 15.59
N ASN A 121 3.32 11.79 15.03
CA ASN A 121 3.32 12.87 14.06
C ASN A 121 4.57 12.82 13.16
N VAL A 122 4.42 13.21 11.90
CA VAL A 122 5.52 13.32 10.93
C VAL A 122 5.43 14.71 10.29
N GLN A 123 6.50 15.49 10.36
CA GLN A 123 6.60 16.81 9.75
C GLN A 123 7.77 16.84 8.76
N GLN A 124 7.56 17.50 7.62
CA GLN A 124 8.52 17.60 6.52
C GLN A 124 9.00 19.05 6.39
#